data_AF-A0A2E5B8K1-F1
#
_entry.id   AF-A0A2E5B8K1-F1
#
_cell.length_a   1.000
_cell.length_b   1.000
_cell.length_c   1.000
_cell.angle_alpha   90.00
_cell.angle_beta   90.00
_cell.angle_gamma   90.00
#
_symmetry.space_group_name_H-M   'P 1'
#
loop_
_entity.id
_entity.type
_entity.pdbx_description
1 polymer ?
#
loop_
_entity_poly.entity_id
_entity_poly.type
_entity_poly.pdbx_seq_one_letter_code
_entity_poly.pdbx_strand_id
1 'polypeptide(L)'
;MADAPVLQVQLDVINQEIEYNGTPKTIPETYWKDTLTPLLYPLWDSDKDKLITFQYFTNDSYTAKRRKYVKDFKTNTFKWVDYEMEAVGAAEATAFKDKLIEGFYLIDSLENQDFQDELARMYSKQKAVSPFSIRLARNFLLDETDWTQLPDAPIDADLKAQYTLYRTKLRELTDSTEFTNDTENTKFPISPEFYNKVYKVDFPTEDYLATADQFIEMGKHRLKKFRDKIAYFLTLKSETDKTYFNDMLVEYDKIKTDRIETPREDLDTEKNRTFLERIIKDASDELGNMS
;
A
#
# COMPACT_ATOMS: atom_id res chain seq x y z
N MET A 1 -51.82 -0.31 10.48
CA MET A 1 -51.36 -0.96 9.24
C MET A 1 -50.75 -2.27 9.69
N ALA A 2 -51.25 -3.41 9.21
CA ALA A 2 -50.66 -4.70 9.57
C ALA A 2 -49.24 -4.72 8.98
N ASP A 3 -48.25 -4.90 9.85
CA ASP A 3 -46.84 -4.93 9.47
C ASP A 3 -46.63 -6.08 8.47
N ALA A 4 -46.01 -5.80 7.32
CA ALA A 4 -45.75 -6.84 6.34
C ALA A 4 -44.77 -7.85 6.96
N PRO A 5 -44.97 -9.17 6.76
CA PRO A 5 -44.08 -10.16 7.35
C PRO A 5 -42.66 -9.96 6.83
N VAL A 6 -41.74 -9.60 7.72
CA VAL A 6 -40.32 -9.40 7.40
C VAL A 6 -39.63 -10.77 7.39
N LEU A 7 -38.88 -11.05 6.33
CA LEU A 7 -38.03 -12.24 6.20
C LEU A 7 -36.94 -12.19 7.28
N GLN A 8 -36.86 -13.25 8.08
CA GLN A 8 -35.89 -13.34 9.17
C GLN A 8 -34.71 -14.25 8.78
N VAL A 9 -35.01 -15.43 8.24
CA VAL A 9 -34.01 -16.42 7.82
C VAL A 9 -34.38 -16.91 6.43
N GLN A 10 -33.39 -17.00 5.55
CA GLN A 10 -33.50 -17.70 4.29
C GLN A 10 -32.33 -18.67 4.12
N LEU A 11 -32.63 -19.88 3.69
CA LEU A 11 -31.65 -20.85 3.20
C LEU A 11 -31.89 -21.05 1.71
N ASP A 12 -30.87 -20.77 0.90
CA ASP A 12 -30.80 -21.13 -0.51
C ASP A 12 -29.94 -22.38 -0.67
N VAL A 13 -30.59 -23.50 -1.00
CA VAL A 13 -29.92 -24.80 -1.15
C VAL A 13 -29.12 -24.87 -2.45
N ILE A 14 -29.50 -24.10 -3.47
CA ILE A 14 -28.85 -24.11 -4.78
C ILE A 14 -27.54 -23.34 -4.72
N ASN A 15 -27.58 -22.14 -4.15
CA ASN A 15 -26.41 -21.29 -4.02
C ASN A 15 -25.56 -21.61 -2.78
N GLN A 16 -26.06 -22.47 -1.88
CA GLN A 16 -25.45 -22.76 -0.58
C GLN A 16 -25.21 -21.49 0.23
N GLU A 17 -26.26 -20.66 0.32
CA GLU A 17 -26.23 -19.39 1.03
C GLU A 17 -27.26 -19.39 2.15
N ILE A 18 -26.88 -18.79 3.27
CA ILE A 18 -27.75 -18.53 4.40
C ILE A 18 -27.83 -17.02 4.62
N GLU A 19 -29.05 -16.50 4.63
CA GLU A 19 -29.33 -15.10 4.92
C GLU A 19 -30.04 -15.00 6.26
N TYR A 20 -29.53 -14.13 7.12
CA TYR A 20 -30.16 -13.79 8.39
C TYR A 20 -30.32 -12.28 8.52
N ASN A 21 -31.56 -11.81 8.69
CA ASN A 21 -31.92 -10.40 8.78
C ASN A 21 -31.28 -9.52 7.68
N GLY A 22 -31.30 -9.97 6.43
CA GLY A 22 -30.75 -9.21 5.29
C GLY A 22 -29.23 -9.34 5.10
N THR A 23 -28.53 -10.13 5.91
CA THR A 23 -27.09 -10.40 5.75
C THR A 23 -26.89 -11.79 5.17
N PRO A 24 -26.50 -11.92 3.89
CA PRO A 24 -26.19 -13.21 3.29
C PRO A 24 -24.77 -13.66 3.65
N LYS A 25 -24.60 -14.97 3.83
CA LYS A 25 -23.31 -15.65 4.00
C LYS A 25 -23.27 -16.92 3.15
N THR A 26 -22.14 -17.16 2.52
CA THR A 26 -21.89 -18.41 1.81
C THR A 26 -21.53 -19.50 2.83
N ILE A 27 -22.10 -20.67 2.66
CA ILE A 27 -21.92 -21.78 3.59
C ILE A 27 -20.67 -22.58 3.19
N PRO A 28 -19.70 -22.79 4.09
CA PRO A 28 -18.55 -23.64 3.81
C PRO A 28 -18.98 -25.08 3.46
N GLU A 29 -18.31 -25.70 2.49
CA GLU A 29 -18.67 -27.05 2.00
C GLU A 29 -18.62 -28.12 3.10
N THR A 30 -17.72 -27.97 4.07
CA THR A 30 -17.62 -28.86 5.25
C THR A 30 -18.87 -28.77 6.11
N TYR A 31 -19.31 -27.55 6.45
CA TYR A 31 -20.53 -27.33 7.23
C TYR A 31 -21.78 -27.82 6.47
N TRP A 32 -21.80 -27.64 5.16
CA TRP A 32 -22.87 -28.13 4.29
C TRP A 32 -23.04 -29.65 4.36
N LYS A 33 -21.94 -30.40 4.22
CA LYS A 33 -21.95 -31.87 4.20
C LYS A 33 -22.16 -32.47 5.58
N ASP A 34 -21.50 -31.93 6.59
CA ASP A 34 -21.42 -32.56 7.92
C ASP A 34 -22.60 -32.17 8.83
N THR A 35 -23.18 -30.98 8.62
CA THR A 35 -24.24 -30.45 9.51
C THR A 35 -25.57 -30.24 8.80
N LEU A 36 -25.58 -29.50 7.68
CA LEU A 36 -26.85 -29.14 7.02
C LEU A 36 -27.47 -30.30 6.25
N THR A 37 -26.69 -31.09 5.52
CA THR A 37 -27.23 -32.24 4.77
C THR A 37 -27.92 -33.24 5.72
N PRO A 38 -27.32 -33.65 6.86
CA PRO A 38 -28.01 -34.49 7.84
C PRO A 38 -29.25 -33.84 8.47
N LEU A 39 -29.26 -32.51 8.64
CA LEU A 39 -30.40 -31.77 9.19
C LEU A 39 -31.59 -31.69 8.21
N LEU A 40 -31.30 -31.67 6.91
CA LEU A 40 -32.30 -31.63 5.85
C LEU A 40 -33.00 -32.99 5.67
N TYR A 41 -32.28 -34.10 5.82
CA TYR A 41 -32.86 -35.44 5.71
C TYR A 41 -33.49 -35.91 7.03
N PRO A 42 -34.64 -36.63 7.01
CA PRO A 42 -35.47 -36.97 5.85
C PRO A 42 -36.65 -36.00 5.62
N LEU A 43 -36.79 -34.97 6.47
CA LEU A 43 -38.01 -34.16 6.51
C LEU A 43 -38.09 -33.15 5.36
N TRP A 44 -37.00 -32.42 5.13
CA TRP A 44 -36.89 -31.37 4.13
C TRP A 44 -36.38 -31.90 2.79
N ASP A 45 -35.56 -32.95 2.84
CA ASP A 45 -34.91 -33.57 1.68
C ASP A 45 -35.05 -35.10 1.73
N SER A 46 -35.33 -35.70 0.58
CA SER A 46 -35.50 -37.14 0.36
C SER A 46 -35.16 -37.50 -1.09
N ASP A 47 -35.03 -38.79 -1.41
CA ASP A 47 -34.70 -39.27 -2.77
C ASP A 47 -35.66 -38.76 -3.87
N LYS A 48 -36.90 -38.45 -3.50
CA LYS A 48 -37.97 -38.02 -4.44
C LYS A 48 -38.50 -36.63 -4.17
N ASP A 49 -38.00 -35.93 -3.17
CA ASP A 49 -38.48 -34.61 -2.77
C ASP A 49 -37.33 -33.80 -2.19
N LYS A 50 -36.94 -32.73 -2.88
CA LYS A 50 -35.77 -31.94 -2.49
C LYS A 50 -36.10 -30.50 -2.16
N LEU A 51 -35.46 -29.93 -1.14
CA LEU A 51 -35.58 -28.52 -0.80
C LEU A 51 -34.80 -27.65 -1.80
N ILE A 52 -35.39 -26.53 -2.22
CA ILE A 52 -34.74 -25.50 -3.05
C ILE A 52 -34.46 -24.26 -2.20
N THR A 53 -35.49 -23.73 -1.55
CA THR A 53 -35.35 -22.57 -0.66
C THR A 53 -36.25 -22.73 0.54
N PHE A 54 -35.77 -22.32 1.71
CA PHE A 54 -36.56 -22.20 2.93
C PHE A 54 -36.52 -20.75 3.41
N GLN A 55 -37.68 -20.18 3.73
CA GLN A 55 -37.82 -18.81 4.21
C GLN A 55 -38.68 -18.82 5.48
N TYR A 56 -38.21 -18.17 6.54
CA TYR A 56 -38.94 -18.02 7.79
C TYR A 56 -39.15 -16.54 8.09
N PHE A 57 -40.37 -16.18 8.47
CA PHE A 57 -40.79 -14.80 8.67
C PHE A 57 -41.02 -14.49 10.15
N THR A 58 -40.96 -13.21 10.48
CA THR A 58 -41.15 -12.66 11.85
C THR A 58 -42.53 -12.94 12.47
N ASN A 59 -43.52 -13.33 11.67
CA ASN A 59 -44.88 -13.68 12.10
C ASN A 59 -45.08 -15.20 12.34
N ASP A 60 -43.99 -15.97 12.47
CA ASP A 60 -43.99 -17.43 12.61
C ASP A 60 -44.61 -18.20 11.44
N SER A 61 -44.71 -17.56 10.28
CA SER A 61 -44.96 -18.25 9.02
C SER A 61 -43.64 -18.67 8.36
N TYR A 62 -43.69 -19.75 7.60
CA TYR A 62 -42.58 -20.16 6.74
C TYR A 62 -43.10 -20.51 5.35
N THR A 63 -42.25 -20.29 4.35
CA THR A 63 -42.45 -20.77 2.99
C THR A 63 -41.26 -21.64 2.58
N ALA A 64 -41.55 -22.79 1.97
CA ALA A 64 -40.55 -23.72 1.49
C ALA A 64 -40.82 -24.06 0.03
N LYS A 65 -39.88 -23.74 -0.85
CA LYS A 65 -39.92 -24.19 -2.25
C LYS A 65 -39.20 -25.52 -2.34
N ARG A 66 -39.88 -26.51 -2.90
CA ARG A 66 -39.41 -27.89 -3.00
C ARG A 66 -39.63 -28.41 -4.40
N ARG A 67 -38.88 -29.45 -4.78
CA ARG A 67 -39.03 -30.13 -6.06
C ARG A 67 -39.32 -31.60 -5.83
N LYS A 68 -40.41 -32.09 -6.42
CA LYS A 68 -40.82 -33.49 -6.31
C LYS A 68 -40.58 -34.24 -7.62
N TYR A 69 -40.14 -35.48 -7.52
CA TYR A 69 -39.99 -36.39 -8.65
C TYR A 69 -41.32 -37.08 -8.93
N VAL A 70 -42.00 -36.66 -10.01
CA VAL A 70 -43.35 -37.10 -10.36
C VAL A 70 -43.35 -37.73 -11.74
N LYS A 71 -44.19 -38.77 -11.91
CA LYS A 71 -44.41 -39.39 -13.22
C LYS A 71 -45.42 -38.58 -14.02
N ASP A 72 -45.06 -38.21 -15.24
CA ASP A 72 -46.01 -37.66 -16.20
C ASP A 72 -46.80 -38.82 -16.84
N PHE A 73 -48.10 -38.88 -16.53
CA PHE A 73 -48.99 -39.94 -17.02
C PHE A 73 -49.28 -39.83 -18.53
N LYS A 74 -48.99 -38.69 -19.18
CA LYS A 74 -49.22 -38.49 -20.62
C LYS A 74 -48.03 -38.97 -21.47
N THR A 75 -46.81 -38.66 -21.04
CA THR A 75 -45.58 -39.01 -21.77
C THR A 75 -44.91 -40.28 -21.22
N ASN A 76 -45.42 -40.83 -20.12
CA ASN A 76 -44.85 -41.97 -19.39
C ASN A 76 -43.38 -41.75 -18.96
N THR A 77 -42.96 -40.49 -18.87
CA THR A 77 -41.61 -40.08 -18.44
C THR A 77 -41.69 -39.48 -17.03
N PHE A 78 -40.60 -39.58 -16.27
CA PHE A 78 -40.50 -38.93 -14.97
C PHE A 78 -39.88 -37.54 -15.13
N LYS A 79 -40.38 -36.58 -14.35
CA LYS A 79 -39.87 -35.21 -14.32
C LYS A 79 -39.87 -34.64 -12.91
N TRP A 80 -38.99 -33.68 -12.68
CA TRP A 80 -39.00 -32.86 -11.48
C TRP A 80 -40.03 -31.74 -11.65
N VAL A 81 -40.86 -31.53 -10.63
CA VAL A 81 -41.86 -30.45 -10.59
C VAL A 81 -41.69 -29.69 -9.30
N ASP A 82 -41.59 -28.36 -9.42
CA ASP A 82 -41.44 -27.47 -8.28
C ASP A 82 -42.81 -27.15 -7.68
N TYR A 83 -42.85 -27.04 -6.35
CA TYR A 83 -44.04 -26.70 -5.60
C TYR A 83 -43.66 -25.88 -4.36
N GLU A 84 -44.59 -25.09 -3.87
CA GLU A 84 -44.40 -24.23 -2.69
C GLU A 84 -45.29 -24.74 -1.56
N MET A 85 -44.74 -24.76 -0.35
CA MET A 85 -45.45 -25.09 0.87
C MET A 85 -45.42 -23.87 1.79
N GLU A 86 -46.57 -23.49 2.32
CA GLU A 86 -46.70 -22.42 3.31
C GLU A 86 -47.45 -22.96 4.53
N ALA A 87 -46.94 -22.66 5.72
CA ALA A 87 -47.65 -22.94 6.96
C ALA A 87 -47.24 -21.96 8.06
N VAL A 88 -48.04 -21.91 9.12
CA VAL A 88 -47.85 -21.03 10.28
C VAL A 88 -47.72 -21.89 11.53
N GLY A 89 -46.70 -21.62 12.35
CA GLY A 89 -46.54 -22.25 13.66
C GLY A 89 -46.17 -23.74 13.63
N ALA A 90 -45.45 -24.20 12.60
CA ALA A 90 -44.93 -25.58 12.57
C ALA A 90 -43.68 -25.70 13.45
N ALA A 91 -43.74 -26.55 14.48
CA ALA A 91 -42.66 -26.74 15.44
C ALA A 91 -41.35 -27.20 14.77
N GLU A 92 -41.45 -28.03 13.73
CA GLU A 92 -40.30 -28.50 12.96
C GLU A 92 -39.64 -27.37 12.16
N ALA A 93 -40.42 -26.41 11.66
CA ALA A 93 -39.90 -25.26 10.93
C ALA A 93 -39.19 -24.27 11.88
N THR A 94 -39.74 -24.06 13.08
CA THR A 94 -39.09 -23.25 14.13
C THR A 94 -37.77 -23.88 14.57
N ALA A 95 -37.74 -25.19 14.83
CA ALA A 95 -36.51 -25.90 15.20
C ALA A 95 -35.46 -25.85 14.07
N PHE A 96 -35.88 -25.95 12.81
CA PHE A 96 -35.00 -25.82 11.65
C PHE A 96 -34.42 -24.40 11.55
N LYS A 97 -35.26 -23.37 11.68
CA LYS A 97 -34.83 -21.96 11.73
C LYS A 97 -33.81 -21.71 12.83
N ASP A 98 -34.04 -22.20 14.05
CA ASP A 98 -33.10 -21.96 15.17
C ASP A 98 -31.72 -22.58 14.89
N LYS A 99 -31.69 -23.75 14.24
CA LYS A 99 -30.43 -24.39 13.80
C LYS A 99 -29.73 -23.62 12.69
N LEU A 100 -30.49 -23.03 11.75
CA LEU A 100 -29.92 -22.15 10.73
C LEU A 100 -29.30 -20.90 11.35
N ILE A 101 -29.95 -20.29 12.34
CA ILE A 101 -29.41 -19.13 13.06
C ILE A 101 -28.12 -19.51 13.81
N GLU A 102 -28.09 -20.65 14.51
CA GLU A 102 -26.88 -21.17 15.15
C GLU A 102 -25.74 -21.36 14.14
N GLY A 103 -26.04 -21.95 12.98
CA GLY A 103 -25.09 -22.11 11.88
C GLY A 103 -24.56 -20.79 11.33
N PHE A 104 -25.44 -19.79 11.16
CA PHE A 104 -25.06 -18.45 10.71
C PHE A 104 -24.02 -17.81 11.63
N TYR A 105 -24.27 -17.84 12.95
CA TYR A 105 -23.33 -17.27 13.93
C TYR A 105 -22.01 -18.04 14.01
N LEU A 106 -22.04 -19.36 13.82
CA LEU A 106 -20.83 -20.18 13.77
C LEU A 106 -19.98 -19.78 12.55
N ILE A 107 -20.59 -19.69 11.37
CA ILE A 107 -19.90 -19.26 10.14
C ILE A 107 -19.33 -17.84 10.31
N ASP A 108 -20.11 -16.91 10.87
CA ASP A 108 -19.65 -15.56 11.17
C ASP A 108 -18.44 -15.53 12.11
N SER A 109 -18.44 -16.38 13.14
CA SER A 109 -17.33 -16.46 14.08
C SER A 109 -16.04 -16.98 13.44
N LEU A 110 -16.17 -17.96 12.54
CA LEU A 110 -15.03 -18.54 11.81
C LEU A 110 -14.45 -17.53 10.80
N GLU A 111 -15.29 -16.88 10.00
CA GLU A 111 -14.85 -15.84 9.06
C GLU A 111 -14.13 -14.70 9.78
N ASN A 112 -14.67 -14.26 10.92
CA ASN A 112 -14.03 -13.23 11.73
C ASN A 112 -12.67 -13.70 12.26
N GLN A 113 -12.56 -14.94 12.72
CA GLN A 113 -11.29 -15.49 13.21
C GLN A 113 -10.25 -15.60 12.08
N ASP A 114 -10.64 -16.14 10.92
CA ASP A 114 -9.78 -16.25 9.75
C ASP A 114 -9.29 -14.87 9.30
N PHE A 115 -10.17 -13.86 9.29
CA PHE A 115 -9.81 -12.48 8.98
C PHE A 115 -8.80 -11.91 10.00
N GLN A 116 -8.98 -12.15 11.30
CA GLN A 116 -8.01 -11.71 12.31
C GLN A 116 -6.65 -12.40 12.14
N ASP A 117 -6.63 -13.69 11.83
CA ASP A 117 -5.41 -14.46 11.59
C ASP A 117 -4.69 -13.98 10.32
N GLU A 118 -5.43 -13.69 9.25
CA GLU A 118 -4.88 -13.08 8.04
C GLU A 118 -4.29 -11.70 8.31
N LEU A 119 -5.01 -10.83 9.03
CA LEU A 119 -4.49 -9.53 9.45
C LEU A 119 -3.21 -9.68 10.26
N ALA A 120 -3.17 -10.60 11.24
CA ALA A 120 -1.98 -10.86 12.05
C ALA A 120 -0.79 -11.32 11.20
N ARG A 121 -1.02 -12.18 10.19
CA ARG A 121 0.01 -12.61 9.22
C ARG A 121 0.49 -11.43 8.36
N MET A 122 -0.41 -10.57 7.90
CA MET A 122 -0.07 -9.39 7.10
C MET A 122 0.76 -8.39 7.90
N TYR A 123 0.38 -8.08 9.14
CA TYR A 123 1.17 -7.23 10.03
C TYR A 123 2.53 -7.84 10.36
N SER A 124 2.60 -9.16 10.53
CA SER A 124 3.88 -9.87 10.76
C SER A 124 4.82 -9.76 9.56
N LYS A 125 4.31 -9.95 8.34
CA LYS A 125 5.09 -9.74 7.10
C LYS A 125 5.54 -8.28 6.94
N GLN A 126 4.69 -7.32 7.26
CA GLN A 126 5.05 -5.90 7.20
C GLN A 126 6.14 -5.52 8.22
N LYS A 127 6.16 -6.19 9.39
CA LYS A 127 7.14 -5.96 10.46
C LYS A 127 8.52 -6.56 10.15
N ALA A 128 8.58 -7.61 9.33
CA ALA A 128 9.84 -8.29 9.03
C ALA A 128 10.84 -7.36 8.33
N VAL A 129 12.05 -7.27 8.88
CA VAL A 129 13.19 -6.63 8.20
C VAL A 129 13.57 -7.51 7.02
N SER A 130 13.76 -6.90 5.84
CA SER A 130 14.18 -7.63 4.63
C SER A 130 15.61 -7.24 4.25
N PRO A 131 16.33 -8.06 3.45
CA PRO A 131 17.62 -7.67 2.88
C PRO A 131 17.55 -6.35 2.11
N PHE A 132 16.41 -6.07 1.47
CA PHE A 132 16.17 -4.81 0.78
C PHE A 132 16.13 -3.63 1.76
N SER A 133 15.45 -3.79 2.91
CA SER A 133 15.40 -2.76 3.96
C SER A 133 16.80 -2.42 4.50
N ILE A 134 17.68 -3.43 4.66
CA ILE A 134 19.06 -3.22 5.10
C ILE A 134 19.87 -2.49 4.03
N ARG A 135 19.77 -2.90 2.75
CA ARG A 135 20.44 -2.23 1.63
C ARG A 135 20.01 -0.77 1.52
N LEU A 136 18.72 -0.50 1.71
CA LEU A 136 18.15 0.82 1.70
C LEU A 136 18.72 1.68 2.85
N ALA A 137 18.77 1.12 4.06
CA ALA A 137 19.36 1.80 5.22
C ALA A 137 20.86 2.11 5.01
N ARG A 138 21.62 1.14 4.50
CA ARG A 138 23.03 1.31 4.13
C ARG A 138 23.20 2.44 3.13
N ASN A 139 22.45 2.44 2.03
CA ASN A 139 22.58 3.46 0.98
C ASN A 139 22.27 4.85 1.52
N PHE A 140 21.25 4.97 2.38
CA PHE A 140 20.93 6.25 3.00
C PHE A 140 22.05 6.76 3.93
N LEU A 141 22.66 5.90 4.74
CA LEU A 141 23.81 6.28 5.60
C LEU A 141 25.04 6.66 4.75
N LEU A 142 25.22 6.02 3.59
CA LEU A 142 26.25 6.40 2.62
C LEU A 142 25.93 7.78 2.00
N ASP A 143 24.69 8.07 1.63
CA ASP A 143 24.29 9.38 1.11
C ASP A 143 24.47 10.48 2.17
N GLU A 144 24.03 10.26 3.43
CA GLU A 144 24.17 11.24 4.52
C GLU A 144 25.64 11.58 4.85
N THR A 145 26.58 10.67 4.56
CA THR A 145 28.02 10.86 4.83
C THR A 145 28.83 11.19 3.58
N ASP A 146 28.20 11.39 2.42
CA ASP A 146 28.93 11.56 1.16
C ASP A 146 29.76 12.85 1.12
N TRP A 147 29.23 13.93 1.71
CA TRP A 147 29.91 15.23 1.80
C TRP A 147 31.29 15.15 2.47
N THR A 148 31.53 14.19 3.36
CA THR A 148 32.80 14.01 4.09
C THR A 148 33.94 13.54 3.19
N GLN A 149 33.63 12.96 2.03
CA GLN A 149 34.62 12.39 1.14
C GLN A 149 35.25 13.44 0.21
N LEU A 150 34.57 14.58 0.05
CA LEU A 150 35.02 15.66 -0.81
C LEU A 150 36.34 16.27 -0.30
N PRO A 151 37.25 16.72 -1.20
CA PRO A 151 38.52 17.34 -0.80
C PRO A 151 38.35 18.64 0.01
N ASP A 152 37.26 19.37 -0.22
CA ASP A 152 36.92 20.64 0.41
C ASP A 152 36.04 20.51 1.66
N ALA A 153 35.78 19.27 2.10
CA ALA A 153 35.00 19.01 3.30
C ALA A 153 35.67 19.68 4.52
N PRO A 154 34.92 20.43 5.35
CA PRO A 154 35.44 21.16 6.51
C PRO A 154 35.70 20.21 7.70
N ILE A 155 36.51 19.17 7.49
CA ILE A 155 36.87 18.17 8.49
C ILE A 155 38.38 17.92 8.50
N ASP A 156 38.90 17.50 9.64
CA ASP A 156 40.31 17.12 9.76
C ASP A 156 40.60 15.76 9.08
N ALA A 157 41.89 15.46 8.91
CA ALA A 157 42.33 14.23 8.25
C ALA A 157 41.95 12.97 9.03
N ASP A 158 41.96 13.03 10.36
CA ASP A 158 41.69 11.88 11.23
C ASP A 158 40.20 11.51 11.19
N LEU A 159 39.31 12.50 11.26
CA LEU A 159 37.87 12.33 11.11
C LEU A 159 37.52 11.85 9.70
N LYS A 160 38.22 12.36 8.68
CA LYS A 160 38.07 11.86 7.30
C LYS A 160 38.46 10.39 7.17
N ALA A 161 39.52 9.95 7.85
CA ALA A 161 39.90 8.55 7.92
C ALA A 161 38.82 7.69 8.63
N GLN A 162 38.24 8.19 9.73
CA GLN A 162 37.11 7.52 10.41
C GLN A 162 35.89 7.38 9.49
N TYR A 163 35.47 8.44 8.79
CA TYR A 163 34.36 8.36 7.83
C TYR A 163 34.65 7.42 6.67
N THR A 164 35.89 7.35 6.20
CA THR A 164 36.30 6.40 5.17
C THR A 164 36.14 4.96 5.67
N LEU A 165 36.62 4.66 6.88
CA LEU A 165 36.47 3.34 7.50
C LEU A 165 34.99 2.99 7.73
N TYR A 166 34.20 3.93 8.22
CA TYR A 166 32.76 3.80 8.43
C TYR A 166 32.04 3.38 7.14
N ARG A 167 32.30 4.09 6.03
CA ARG A 167 31.70 3.81 4.72
C ARG A 167 32.12 2.46 4.16
N THR A 168 33.37 2.04 4.38
CA THR A 168 33.84 0.70 4.02
C THR A 168 33.06 -0.37 4.79
N LYS A 169 32.94 -0.23 6.11
CA LYS A 169 32.18 -1.17 6.95
C LYS A 169 30.70 -1.22 6.61
N LEU A 170 30.09 -0.08 6.25
CA LEU A 170 28.72 -0.05 5.73
C LEU A 170 28.56 -0.84 4.43
N ARG A 171 29.54 -0.77 3.51
CA ARG A 171 29.49 -1.56 2.25
C ARG A 171 29.63 -3.05 2.51
N GLU A 172 30.52 -3.43 3.43
CA GLU A 172 30.75 -4.82 3.85
C GLU A 172 29.55 -5.46 4.57
N LEU A 173 28.54 -4.68 4.98
CA LEU A 173 27.33 -5.22 5.63
C LEU A 173 26.62 -6.29 4.79
N THR A 174 26.64 -6.19 3.46
CA THR A 174 25.98 -7.19 2.61
C THR A 174 26.72 -8.51 2.50
N ASP A 175 27.98 -8.54 2.94
CA ASP A 175 28.82 -9.73 2.91
C ASP A 175 28.81 -10.45 4.28
N SER A 176 28.07 -9.91 5.26
CA SER A 176 27.96 -10.47 6.60
C SER A 176 27.07 -11.71 6.64
N THR A 177 27.38 -12.64 7.56
CA THR A 177 26.59 -13.85 7.79
C THR A 177 25.16 -13.55 8.24
N GLU A 178 25.00 -12.50 9.04
CA GLU A 178 23.72 -12.00 9.54
C GLU A 178 22.86 -11.47 8.40
N PHE A 179 23.44 -10.74 7.44
CA PHE A 179 22.68 -10.24 6.28
C PHE A 179 22.01 -11.38 5.48
N THR A 180 22.64 -12.56 5.43
CA THR A 180 22.13 -13.70 4.67
C THR A 180 21.16 -14.56 5.48
N ASN A 181 21.47 -14.82 6.75
CA ASN A 181 20.77 -15.82 7.56
C ASN A 181 19.86 -15.23 8.64
N ASP A 182 20.11 -13.99 9.05
CA ASP A 182 19.44 -13.33 10.18
C ASP A 182 19.40 -11.80 10.00
N THR A 183 18.59 -11.37 9.04
CA THR A 183 18.46 -9.95 8.68
C THR A 183 17.96 -9.06 9.82
N GLU A 184 17.31 -9.64 10.84
CA GLU A 184 16.80 -8.85 11.96
C GLU A 184 17.90 -8.42 12.92
N ASN A 185 18.95 -9.23 13.05
CA ASN A 185 20.07 -9.01 13.97
C ASN A 185 21.31 -8.47 13.26
N THR A 186 21.16 -7.96 12.04
CA THR A 186 22.27 -7.32 11.32
C THR A 186 22.75 -6.06 12.06
N LYS A 187 24.02 -6.06 12.46
CA LYS A 187 24.64 -4.98 13.23
C LYS A 187 25.23 -3.92 12.31
N PHE A 188 25.01 -2.65 12.62
CA PHE A 188 25.56 -1.51 11.89
C PHE A 188 26.71 -0.88 12.67
N PRO A 189 27.78 -0.42 12.00
CA PRO A 189 28.82 0.36 12.66
C PRO A 189 28.24 1.64 13.25
N ILE A 190 28.73 2.07 14.42
CA ILE A 190 28.41 3.40 14.96
C ILE A 190 29.03 4.50 14.09
N SER A 191 28.34 5.63 13.96
CA SER A 191 28.88 6.78 13.22
C SER A 191 30.12 7.38 13.90
N PRO A 192 31.04 8.02 13.14
CA PRO A 192 32.19 8.72 13.73
C PRO A 192 31.78 9.79 14.74
N GLU A 193 30.64 10.48 14.53
CA GLU A 193 30.13 11.43 15.51
C GLU A 193 29.76 10.78 16.84
N PHE A 194 29.05 9.65 16.79
CA PHE A 194 28.68 8.92 18.00
C PHE A 194 29.92 8.39 18.72
N TYR A 195 30.90 7.89 17.96
CA TYR A 195 32.17 7.45 18.53
C TYR A 195 32.89 8.59 19.27
N ASN A 196 33.10 9.73 18.61
CA ASN A 196 33.86 10.83 19.22
C ASN A 196 33.12 11.53 20.37
N LYS A 197 31.78 11.59 20.33
CA LYS A 197 30.97 12.30 21.34
C LYS A 197 30.59 11.43 22.53
N VAL A 198 30.45 10.12 22.34
CA VAL A 198 29.90 9.20 23.34
C VAL A 198 30.89 8.08 23.63
N TYR A 199 31.17 7.22 22.64
CA TYR A 199 31.94 5.99 22.88
C TYR A 199 33.34 6.25 23.43
N LYS A 200 34.06 7.21 22.85
CA LYS A 200 35.43 7.57 23.24
C LYS A 200 35.50 8.19 24.64
N VAL A 201 34.40 8.74 25.15
CA VAL A 201 34.33 9.27 26.52
C VAL A 201 34.33 8.10 27.52
N ASP A 202 33.60 7.04 27.21
CA ASP A 202 33.49 5.86 28.05
C ASP A 202 34.72 4.93 27.89
N PHE A 203 35.25 4.81 26.67
CA PHE A 203 36.35 3.91 26.30
C PHE A 203 37.47 4.66 25.55
N PRO A 204 38.30 5.44 26.26
CA PRO A 204 39.25 6.37 25.64
C PRO A 204 40.45 5.70 24.94
N THR A 205 40.73 4.44 25.27
CA THR A 205 41.87 3.68 24.75
C THR A 205 41.53 2.85 23.51
N GLU A 206 40.25 2.80 23.12
CA GLU A 206 39.80 1.92 22.05
C GLU A 206 39.72 2.66 20.71
N ASP A 207 40.34 2.08 19.69
CA ASP A 207 40.33 2.60 18.34
C ASP A 207 38.95 2.46 17.67
N TYR A 208 38.68 3.35 16.73
CA TYR A 208 37.41 3.37 16.01
C TYR A 208 37.18 2.11 15.16
N LEU A 209 36.01 1.50 15.33
CA LEU A 209 35.55 0.24 14.76
C LEU A 209 36.50 -0.95 14.98
N ALA A 210 37.27 -0.94 16.07
CA ALA A 210 38.19 -2.02 16.44
C ALA A 210 37.51 -3.15 17.22
N THR A 211 36.45 -2.85 17.96
CA THR A 211 35.78 -3.77 18.89
C THR A 211 34.35 -4.07 18.44
N ALA A 212 33.81 -5.23 18.85
CA ALA A 212 32.51 -5.74 18.38
C ALA A 212 31.31 -4.95 18.92
N ASP A 213 31.47 -4.26 20.05
CA ASP A 213 30.50 -3.37 20.69
C ASP A 213 30.31 -2.03 19.96
N GLN A 214 31.23 -1.68 19.06
CA GLN A 214 31.06 -0.57 18.11
C GLN A 214 30.15 -0.92 16.92
N PHE A 215 29.58 -2.13 16.91
CA PHE A 215 28.57 -2.58 15.95
C PHE A 215 27.25 -2.84 16.68
N ILE A 216 26.27 -1.97 16.44
CA ILE A 216 25.00 -1.97 17.17
C ILE A 216 23.88 -2.48 16.28
N GLU A 217 23.03 -3.33 16.84
CA GLU A 217 21.77 -3.72 16.22
C GLU A 217 20.88 -2.49 16.11
N MET A 218 20.63 -2.04 14.87
CA MET A 218 19.64 -1.01 14.62
C MET A 218 18.27 -1.64 14.86
N GLY A 219 17.83 -1.63 16.14
CA GLY A 219 16.69 -2.41 16.58
C GLY A 219 15.46 -2.24 15.67
N LYS A 220 14.61 -3.28 15.59
CA LYS A 220 13.46 -3.39 14.68
C LYS A 220 12.65 -2.09 14.51
N HIS A 221 12.52 -1.30 15.58
CA HIS A 221 11.81 -0.01 15.59
C HIS A 221 12.55 1.15 14.90
N ARG A 222 13.89 1.23 15.00
CA ARG A 222 14.69 2.27 14.33
C ARG A 222 14.70 2.08 12.82
N LEU A 223 14.87 0.84 12.33
CA LEU A 223 14.79 0.55 10.89
C LEU A 223 13.41 0.89 10.30
N LYS A 224 12.32 0.76 11.05
CA LYS A 224 10.98 1.20 10.61
C LYS A 224 10.91 2.72 10.45
N LYS A 225 11.30 3.50 11.47
CA LYS A 225 11.34 4.97 11.38
C LYS A 225 12.32 5.45 10.31
N PHE A 226 13.42 4.73 10.13
CA PHE A 226 14.40 4.97 9.09
C PHE A 226 13.79 4.70 7.71
N ARG A 227 13.06 3.59 7.53
CA ARG A 227 12.33 3.30 6.29
C ARG A 227 11.36 4.42 5.94
N ASP A 228 10.60 4.94 6.89
CA ASP A 228 9.66 6.04 6.64
C ASP A 228 10.42 7.34 6.28
N LYS A 229 11.50 7.67 7.02
CA LYS A 229 12.39 8.80 6.71
C LYS A 229 13.02 8.66 5.31
N ILE A 230 13.49 7.46 4.96
CA ILE A 230 14.10 7.17 3.67
C ILE A 230 13.07 7.22 2.55
N ALA A 231 11.90 6.62 2.74
CA ALA A 231 10.82 6.66 1.76
C ALA A 231 10.44 8.11 1.48
N TYR A 232 10.22 8.92 2.53
CA TYR A 232 9.93 10.34 2.40
C TYR A 232 11.06 11.11 1.69
N PHE A 233 12.32 10.87 2.08
CA PHE A 233 13.47 11.50 1.46
C PHE A 233 13.59 11.14 -0.03
N LEU A 234 13.42 9.86 -0.38
CA LEU A 234 13.52 9.40 -1.77
C LEU A 234 12.35 9.91 -2.62
N THR A 235 11.13 9.95 -2.08
CA THR A 235 9.98 10.53 -2.79
C THR A 235 10.18 12.02 -3.01
N LEU A 236 10.60 12.75 -1.96
CA LEU A 236 10.84 14.18 -2.05
C LEU A 236 11.97 14.47 -3.03
N LYS A 237 13.09 13.75 -2.96
CA LYS A 237 14.22 13.88 -3.89
C LYS A 237 13.79 13.63 -5.34
N SER A 238 13.05 12.55 -5.60
CA SER A 238 12.53 12.22 -6.94
C SER A 238 11.57 13.29 -7.46
N GLU A 239 10.74 13.85 -6.58
CA GLU A 239 9.84 14.94 -6.91
C GLU A 239 10.64 16.21 -7.23
N THR A 240 11.53 16.64 -6.33
CA THR A 240 12.35 17.83 -6.50
C THR A 240 13.28 17.74 -7.69
N ASP A 241 13.91 16.60 -7.97
CA ASP A 241 14.84 16.47 -9.11
C ASP A 241 14.09 16.66 -10.45
N LYS A 242 12.83 16.21 -10.53
CA LYS A 242 11.99 16.36 -11.73
C LYS A 242 11.39 17.75 -11.86
N THR A 243 10.86 18.31 -10.78
CA THR A 243 10.25 19.65 -10.81
C THR A 243 11.31 20.73 -10.95
N TYR A 244 12.43 20.61 -10.26
CA TYR A 244 13.52 21.59 -10.30
C TYR A 244 14.08 21.76 -11.72
N PHE A 245 14.26 20.69 -12.48
CA PHE A 245 14.71 20.81 -13.87
C PHE A 245 13.71 21.56 -14.76
N ASN A 246 12.41 21.30 -14.60
CA ASN A 246 11.37 22.00 -15.35
C ASN A 246 11.27 23.48 -14.96
N ASP A 247 11.36 23.78 -13.66
CA ASP A 247 11.37 25.17 -13.17
C ASP A 247 12.61 25.91 -13.66
N MET A 248 13.76 25.25 -13.66
CA MET A 248 15.00 25.80 -14.22
C MET A 248 14.90 26.04 -15.73
N LEU A 249 14.19 25.18 -16.49
CA LEU A 249 13.92 25.41 -17.91
C LEU A 249 13.03 26.63 -18.12
N VAL A 250 11.98 26.81 -17.31
CA VAL A 250 11.10 27.99 -17.36
C VAL A 250 11.87 29.26 -17.05
N GLU A 251 12.67 29.28 -15.98
CA GLU A 251 13.52 30.44 -15.65
C GLU A 251 14.60 30.69 -16.70
N TYR A 252 15.18 29.64 -17.27
CA TYR A 252 16.14 29.77 -18.36
C TYR A 252 15.49 30.34 -19.63
N ASP A 253 14.27 29.92 -19.98
CA ASP A 253 13.53 30.47 -21.12
C ASP A 253 13.18 31.94 -20.89
N LYS A 254 12.88 32.37 -19.67
CA LYS A 254 12.73 33.81 -19.35
C LYS A 254 14.03 34.57 -19.59
N ILE A 255 15.16 34.09 -19.06
CA ILE A 255 16.48 34.70 -19.29
C ILE A 255 16.81 34.76 -20.78
N LYS A 256 16.51 33.69 -21.52
CA LYS A 256 16.73 33.61 -22.97
C LYS A 256 15.87 34.63 -23.71
N THR A 257 14.60 34.79 -23.32
CA THR A 257 13.68 35.76 -23.92
C THR A 257 14.11 37.19 -23.62
N ASP A 258 14.47 37.50 -22.37
CA ASP A 258 14.99 38.82 -21.98
C ASP A 258 16.27 39.19 -22.74
N ARG A 259 17.17 38.23 -23.01
CA ARG A 259 18.38 38.44 -23.82
C ARG A 259 18.10 38.62 -25.32
N ILE A 260 16.97 38.13 -25.81
CA ILE A 260 16.54 38.31 -27.22
C ILE A 260 15.77 39.64 -27.36
N GLU A 261 15.03 40.05 -26.33
CA GLU A 261 14.21 41.26 -26.32
C GLU A 261 14.92 42.54 -25.86
N THR A 262 16.14 42.46 -25.30
CA THR A 262 16.98 43.66 -25.17
C THR A 262 17.06 44.33 -26.55
N PRO A 263 16.57 45.57 -26.71
CA PRO A 263 16.66 46.26 -27.98
C PRO A 263 18.14 46.34 -28.32
N ARG A 264 18.50 45.71 -29.43
CA ARG A 264 19.79 45.95 -30.07
C ARG A 264 19.94 47.47 -30.19
N GLU A 265 20.95 48.08 -29.55
CA GLU A 265 21.13 49.55 -29.51
C GLU A 265 21.15 50.19 -30.91
N ASP A 266 21.46 49.38 -31.93
CA ASP A 266 21.43 49.69 -33.36
C ASP A 266 20.02 49.92 -33.95
N LEU A 267 18.94 49.64 -33.22
CA LEU A 267 17.54 49.85 -33.65
C LEU A 267 16.89 51.10 -33.02
N ASP A 268 17.61 51.89 -32.21
CA ASP A 268 17.12 53.16 -31.66
C ASP A 268 16.89 54.17 -32.79
N THR A 269 15.67 54.14 -33.34
CA THR A 269 15.28 54.83 -34.58
C THR A 269 15.42 56.34 -34.42
N GLU A 270 15.26 56.84 -33.20
CA GLU A 270 15.36 58.26 -32.88
C GLU A 270 16.80 58.74 -32.88
N LYS A 271 17.75 57.97 -32.29
CA LYS A 271 19.18 58.26 -32.35
C LYS A 271 19.75 58.15 -33.77
N ASN A 272 19.33 57.12 -34.52
CA ASN A 272 19.72 56.98 -35.92
C ASN A 272 19.19 58.14 -36.78
N ARG A 273 17.97 58.62 -36.50
CA ARG A 273 17.43 59.82 -37.17
C ARG A 273 18.22 61.07 -36.84
N THR A 274 18.56 61.32 -35.57
CA THR A 274 19.36 62.50 -35.19
C THR A 274 20.77 62.47 -35.78
N PHE A 275 21.36 61.27 -35.93
CA PHE A 275 22.66 61.08 -36.57
C PHE A 275 22.61 61.37 -38.08
N LEU A 276 21.60 60.87 -38.78
CA LEU A 276 21.40 61.15 -40.21
C LEU A 276 21.11 62.62 -40.48
N GLU A 277 20.26 63.25 -39.65
CA GLU A 277 19.99 64.70 -39.74
C GLU A 277 21.26 65.54 -39.56
N ARG A 278 22.20 65.10 -38.70
CA ARG A 278 23.50 65.75 -38.51
C ARG A 278 24.40 65.60 -39.73
N ILE A 279 24.52 64.40 -40.28
CA ILE A 279 25.32 64.15 -41.50
C ILE A 279 24.78 64.96 -42.68
N ILE A 280 23.45 65.03 -42.85
CA ILE A 280 22.84 65.81 -43.92
C ILE A 280 23.16 67.30 -43.77
N LYS A 281 23.13 67.82 -42.54
CA LYS A 281 23.49 69.20 -42.25
C LYS A 281 24.97 69.47 -42.56
N ASP A 282 25.86 68.63 -42.06
CA ASP A 282 27.31 68.78 -42.28
C ASP A 282 27.66 68.71 -43.78
N ALA A 283 27.04 67.79 -44.54
CA ALA A 283 27.21 67.70 -45.98
C ALA A 283 26.63 68.92 -46.74
N SER A 284 25.53 69.49 -46.25
CA SER A 284 24.94 70.71 -46.83
C SER A 284 25.80 71.94 -46.55
N ASP A 285 26.40 72.02 -45.37
CA ASP A 285 27.32 73.09 -44.97
C ASP A 285 28.64 73.00 -45.77
N GLU A 286 29.14 71.79 -46.06
CA GLU A 286 30.29 71.58 -46.95
C GLU A 286 29.98 71.97 -48.41
N LEU A 287 28.81 71.59 -48.93
CA LEU A 287 28.38 71.96 -50.29
C LEU A 287 28.14 73.47 -50.45
N GLY A 288 27.58 74.13 -49.44
CA GLY A 288 27.40 75.59 -49.42
C GLY A 288 28.71 76.37 -49.34
N ASN A 289 29.76 75.78 -48.77
CA ASN A 289 31.11 76.36 -48.74
C ASN A 289 31.93 76.05 -50.02
N MET A 290 31.38 75.26 -50.95
CA MET A 290 31.99 74.94 -52.25
C MET A 290 31.43 75.76 -53.42
N SER A 291 30.50 76.70 -53.19
CA SER A 291 30.00 77.68 -54.17
C SER A 291 30.50 79.09 -53.87
#